data_AF-A0A9X1HNY7-F1
#
_entry.id   AF-A0A9X1HNY7-F1
#
_cell.length_a   1.000
_cell.length_b   1.000
_cell.length_c   1.000
_cell.angle_alpha   90.00
_cell.angle_beta   90.00
_cell.angle_gamma   90.00
#
_symmetry.space_group_name_H-M   'P 1'
#
loop_
_entity.id
_entity.type
_entity.pdbx_description
1 polymer ?
#
loop_
_entity_poly.entity_id
_entity_poly.type
_entity_poly.pdbx_seq_one_letter_code
_entity_poly.pdbx_strand_id
1 'polypeptide(L)'
;MIRKAQMKNVQILSVCIGIVYLWFGFLKFFPGTSPAEGLAKNTIHMLTMGFIPDQVSYLMLAVWETGLGILFLLTYRRKWVIYLALAHMVCTFTPLIFFPEVSFQSATPALTLTGQYIIKNLVIIAALITVYPADAMPKQETGAKGSPAA
;
A
#
# COMPACT_ATOMS: atom_id res chain seq x y z
N MET A 1 20.16 12.94 20.60
CA MET A 1 19.81 13.63 19.33
C MET A 1 19.32 12.67 18.24
N ILE A 2 19.93 11.49 18.07
CA ILE A 2 19.60 10.52 17.01
C ILE A 2 18.12 10.10 16.99
N ARG A 3 17.49 9.77 18.13
CA ARG A 3 16.07 9.37 18.19
C ARG A 3 15.09 10.45 17.71
N LYS A 4 15.33 11.74 17.96
CA LYS A 4 14.45 12.83 17.51
C LYS A 4 14.52 13.03 15.99
N ALA A 5 15.70 12.89 15.39
CA ALA A 5 15.87 12.96 13.94
C ALA A 5 15.18 11.78 13.23
N GLN A 6 15.31 10.57 13.78
CA GLN A 6 14.63 9.37 13.27
C GLN A 6 13.10 9.51 13.31
N MET A 7 12.54 10.06 14.40
CA MET A 7 11.10 10.32 14.51
C MET A 7 10.59 11.30 13.44
N LYS A 8 11.35 12.37 13.15
CA LYS A 8 10.99 13.31 12.08
C LYS A 8 11.01 12.65 10.70
N ASN A 9 12.00 11.83 10.39
CA ASN A 9 12.09 11.12 9.11
C ASN A 9 10.91 10.16 8.90
N VAL A 10 10.54 9.42 9.96
CA VAL A 10 9.38 8.52 9.95
C VAL A 10 8.05 9.29 9.81
N GLN A 11 7.94 10.49 10.36
CA GLN A 11 6.77 11.36 10.16
C GLN A 11 6.68 11.86 8.72
N ILE A 12 7.78 12.34 8.14
CA ILE A 12 7.82 12.80 6.74
C ILE A 12 7.38 11.68 5.80
N LEU A 13 7.90 10.47 5.98
CA LEU A 13 7.56 9.34 5.14
C LEU A 13 6.06 8.98 5.22
N SER A 14 5.46 9.02 6.40
CA SER A 14 4.01 8.80 6.52
C SER A 14 3.17 9.92 5.93
N VAL A 15 3.61 11.18 6.01
CA VAL A 15 2.94 12.28 5.32
C VAL A 15 3.00 12.08 3.81
N CYS A 16 4.16 11.70 3.25
CA CYS A 16 4.29 11.39 1.83
C CYS A 16 3.36 10.26 1.40
N ILE A 17 3.33 9.14 2.14
CA ILE A 17 2.41 8.03 1.88
C ILE A 17 0.95 8.51 1.93
N GLY A 18 0.60 9.31 2.95
CA GLY A 18 -0.74 9.86 3.13
C GLY A 18 -1.17 10.74 1.96
N ILE A 19 -0.30 11.65 1.50
CA ILE A 19 -0.55 12.51 0.33
C ILE A 19 -0.76 11.67 -0.93
N VAL A 20 0.10 10.67 -1.16
CA VAL A 20 0.00 9.77 -2.33
C VAL A 20 -1.35 9.06 -2.35
N TYR A 21 -1.73 8.42 -1.25
CA TYR A 21 -3.02 7.73 -1.11
C TYR A 21 -4.20 8.68 -1.27
N LEU A 22 -4.15 9.86 -0.64
CA LEU A 22 -5.21 10.85 -0.71
C LEU A 22 -5.39 11.37 -2.13
N TRP A 23 -4.31 11.67 -2.83
CA TRP A 23 -4.36 12.18 -4.20
C TRP A 23 -4.91 11.12 -5.17
N PHE A 24 -4.37 9.90 -5.12
CA PHE A 24 -4.83 8.82 -5.99
C PHE A 24 -6.26 8.39 -5.70
N GLY A 25 -6.68 8.36 -4.43
CA GLY A 25 -8.06 8.06 -4.06
C GLY A 25 -9.03 9.17 -4.44
N PHE A 26 -8.65 10.42 -4.22
CA PHE A 26 -9.49 11.57 -4.53
C PHE A 26 -9.79 11.68 -6.03
N LEU A 27 -8.79 11.41 -6.88
CA LEU A 27 -8.98 11.40 -8.34
C LEU A 27 -9.96 10.32 -8.82
N LYS A 28 -10.24 9.27 -8.04
CA LYS A 28 -11.19 8.22 -8.43
C LYS A 28 -12.66 8.65 -8.28
N PHE A 29 -12.96 9.74 -7.57
CA PHE A 29 -14.33 10.28 -7.49
C PHE A 29 -14.75 11.00 -8.77
N PHE A 30 -13.80 11.36 -9.64
CA PHE A 30 -14.07 12.05 -10.90
C PHE A 30 -13.92 11.05 -12.06
N PRO A 31 -15.00 10.77 -12.82
CA PRO A 31 -14.95 9.81 -13.93
C PRO A 31 -13.95 10.24 -15.01
N GLY A 32 -13.15 9.29 -15.53
CA GLY A 32 -12.26 9.53 -16.66
C GLY A 32 -10.97 10.29 -16.33
N THR A 33 -10.73 10.69 -15.07
CA THR A 33 -9.48 11.39 -14.69
C THR A 33 -8.36 10.45 -14.28
N SER A 34 -8.66 9.18 -13.99
CA SER A 34 -7.65 8.20 -13.57
C SER A 34 -7.29 7.26 -14.73
N PRO A 35 -6.02 7.24 -15.17
CA PRO A 35 -5.55 6.28 -16.18
C PRO A 35 -5.73 4.81 -15.76
N ALA A 36 -5.85 4.56 -14.45
CA ALA A 36 -5.99 3.23 -13.88
C ALA A 36 -7.46 2.81 -13.67
N GLU A 37 -8.45 3.62 -14.06
CA GLU A 37 -9.87 3.33 -13.82
C GLU A 37 -10.31 1.99 -14.40
N GLY A 38 -10.07 1.77 -15.70
CA GLY A 38 -10.45 0.53 -16.38
C GLY A 38 -9.75 -0.70 -15.77
N LEU A 39 -8.45 -0.57 -15.47
CA LEU A 39 -7.68 -1.66 -14.85
C LEU A 39 -8.24 -2.01 -13.47
N ALA A 40 -8.48 -1.01 -12.62
CA ALA A 40 -8.99 -1.23 -11.27
C ALA A 40 -10.37 -1.89 -11.27
N LYS A 41 -11.28 -1.43 -12.15
CA LYS A 41 -12.62 -2.02 -12.33
C LYS A 41 -12.51 -3.50 -12.73
N ASN A 42 -11.75 -3.80 -13.79
CA ASN A 42 -11.57 -5.17 -14.28
C ASN A 42 -10.94 -6.08 -13.22
N THR A 43 -9.96 -5.58 -12.48
CA THR A 43 -9.32 -6.33 -11.40
C THR A 43 -10.28 -6.65 -10.26
N ILE A 44 -11.06 -5.67 -9.78
CA ILE A 44 -12.02 -5.93 -8.70
C ILE A 44 -13.14 -6.84 -9.21
N HIS A 45 -13.59 -6.66 -10.46
CA HIS A 45 -14.57 -7.55 -11.08
C HIS A 45 -14.10 -9.00 -11.06
N MET A 46 -12.87 -9.27 -11.48
CA MET A 46 -12.27 -10.62 -11.44
C MET A 46 -12.16 -11.15 -10.00
N LEU A 47 -11.68 -10.33 -9.06
CA LEU A 47 -11.52 -10.74 -7.66
C LEU A 47 -12.86 -11.02 -6.96
N THR A 48 -13.92 -10.31 -7.35
CA THR A 48 -15.27 -10.48 -6.80
C THR A 48 -16.13 -11.45 -7.61
N MET A 49 -15.56 -12.07 -8.65
CA MET A 49 -16.28 -12.93 -9.61
C MET A 49 -17.54 -12.24 -10.18
N GLY A 50 -17.46 -10.93 -10.40
CA GLY A 50 -18.55 -10.11 -10.93
C GLY A 50 -19.72 -9.89 -9.96
N PHE A 51 -19.60 -10.27 -8.69
CA PHE A 51 -20.68 -10.11 -7.72
C PHE A 51 -20.96 -8.65 -7.35
N ILE A 52 -19.94 -7.79 -7.43
CA ILE A 52 -20.04 -6.37 -7.11
C ILE A 52 -19.97 -5.56 -8.41
N PRO A 53 -20.94 -4.66 -8.67
CA PRO A 53 -20.92 -3.80 -9.85
C PRO A 53 -19.65 -2.93 -9.91
N ASP A 54 -19.04 -2.80 -11.09
CA ASP A 54 -17.76 -2.12 -11.29
C ASP A 54 -17.73 -0.68 -10.74
N GLN A 55 -18.84 0.05 -10.88
CA GLN A 55 -18.94 1.42 -10.37
C GLN A 55 -18.92 1.47 -8.84
N VAL A 56 -19.58 0.52 -8.18
CA VAL A 56 -19.60 0.39 -6.72
C VAL A 56 -18.22 -0.03 -6.22
N SER A 57 -17.63 -1.03 -6.86
CA SER A 57 -16.26 -1.51 -6.61
C SER A 57 -15.24 -0.37 -6.69
N TYR A 58 -15.31 0.43 -7.74
CA TYR A 58 -14.40 1.55 -7.95
C TYR A 58 -14.60 2.67 -6.93
N LEU A 59 -15.85 2.98 -6.57
CA LEU A 59 -16.16 3.95 -5.52
C LEU A 59 -15.69 3.47 -4.14
N MET A 60 -15.86 2.18 -3.82
CA MET A 60 -15.33 1.59 -2.59
C MET A 60 -13.81 1.73 -2.52
N LEU A 61 -13.11 1.48 -3.62
CA LEU A 61 -11.66 1.70 -3.71
C LEU A 61 -11.29 3.18 -3.50
N ALA A 62 -12.04 4.11 -4.11
CA ALA A 62 -11.83 5.55 -3.93
C ALA A 62 -11.95 5.97 -2.46
N VAL A 63 -13.01 5.51 -1.78
CA VAL A 63 -13.23 5.75 -0.34
C VAL A 63 -12.13 5.12 0.50
N TRP A 64 -11.73 3.89 0.18
CA TRP A 64 -10.67 3.19 0.89
C TRP A 64 -9.34 3.93 0.83
N GLU A 65 -8.88 4.28 -0.37
CA GLU A 65 -7.60 4.95 -0.56
C GLU A 65 -7.59 6.36 0.04
N THR A 66 -8.67 7.12 -0.16
CA THR A 66 -8.80 8.46 0.41
C THR A 66 -8.83 8.40 1.94
N GLY A 67 -9.57 7.43 2.50
CA GLY A 67 -9.62 7.18 3.94
C GLY A 67 -8.26 6.82 4.51
N LEU A 68 -7.51 5.93 3.86
CA LEU A 68 -6.13 5.61 4.26
C LEU A 68 -5.22 6.84 4.21
N GLY A 69 -5.34 7.67 3.16
CA GLY A 69 -4.60 8.92 3.03
C GLY A 69 -4.84 9.86 4.21
N ILE A 70 -6.11 10.11 4.54
CA ILE A 70 -6.50 10.95 5.68
C ILE A 70 -5.99 10.36 7.01
N LEU A 71 -6.15 9.06 7.23
CA LEU A 71 -5.71 8.39 8.45
C LEU A 71 -4.18 8.46 8.65
N PHE A 72 -3.41 8.36 7.56
CA PHE A 72 -1.96 8.56 7.60
C PHE A 72 -1.60 10.00 7.98
N LEU A 73 -2.30 11.00 7.43
CA LEU A 73 -2.06 12.42 7.74
C LEU A 73 -2.43 12.76 9.18
N LEU A 74 -3.51 12.19 9.70
CA LEU A 74 -3.95 12.38 11.09
C LEU A 74 -3.12 11.57 12.11
N THR A 75 -2.18 10.73 11.64
CA THR A 75 -1.38 9.81 12.48
C THR A 75 -2.25 8.94 13.41
N TYR A 76 -3.50 8.70 13.04
CA TYR A 76 -4.47 8.00 13.89
C TYR A 76 -4.32 6.48 13.77
N ARG A 77 -4.24 5.75 14.89
CA ARG A 77 -4.18 4.27 14.95
C ARG A 77 -3.23 3.63 13.91
N ARG A 78 -2.02 4.19 13.77
CA ARG A 78 -1.05 3.91 12.69
C ARG A 78 -0.81 2.43 12.37
N LYS A 79 -0.79 1.54 13.37
CA LYS A 79 -0.61 0.08 13.15
C LYS A 79 -1.68 -0.52 12.24
N TRP A 80 -2.96 -0.23 12.53
CA TRP A 80 -4.09 -0.74 11.74
C TRP A 80 -4.10 -0.16 10.33
N VAL A 81 -3.84 1.14 10.20
CA VAL A 81 -3.75 1.83 8.90
C VAL A 81 -2.67 1.19 8.03
N ILE A 82 -1.51 0.86 8.61
CA ILE A 82 -0.43 0.16 7.89
C ILE A 82 -0.87 -1.23 7.44
N TYR A 83 -1.55 -2.03 8.28
CA TYR A 83 -2.04 -3.34 7.87
C TYR A 83 -3.04 -3.26 6.70
N LEU A 84 -3.98 -2.32 6.78
CA LEU A 84 -4.94 -2.08 5.70
C LEU A 84 -4.25 -1.62 4.41
N ALA A 85 -3.26 -0.73 4.52
CA ALA A 85 -2.48 -0.25 3.39
C ALA A 85 -1.61 -1.36 2.78
N LEU A 86 -1.02 -2.25 3.59
CA LEU A 86 -0.25 -3.40 3.11
C LEU A 86 -1.15 -4.41 2.40
N ALA A 87 -2.32 -4.72 2.96
CA ALA A 87 -3.30 -5.59 2.30
C ALA A 87 -3.72 -5.00 0.94
N HIS A 88 -4.04 -3.71 0.91
CA HIS A 88 -4.33 -3.00 -0.34
C HIS A 88 -3.16 -3.06 -1.33
N MET A 89 -1.93 -2.80 -0.88
CA MET A 89 -0.74 -2.87 -1.73
C MET A 89 -0.59 -4.26 -2.37
N VAL A 90 -0.81 -5.35 -1.64
CA VAL A 90 -0.79 -6.71 -2.21
C VAL A 90 -1.83 -6.88 -3.32
N CYS A 91 -3.05 -6.39 -3.10
CA CYS A 91 -4.10 -6.42 -4.12
C CYS A 91 -3.71 -5.66 -5.40
N THR A 92 -2.92 -4.60 -5.32
CA THR A 92 -2.47 -3.85 -6.51
C THR A 92 -1.56 -4.63 -7.46
N PHE A 93 -0.97 -5.75 -7.01
CA PHE A 93 -0.14 -6.63 -7.87
C PHE A 93 -0.96 -7.67 -8.63
N THR A 94 -2.23 -7.88 -8.28
CA THR A 94 -3.11 -8.85 -8.95
C THR A 94 -3.21 -8.67 -10.48
N PRO A 95 -3.16 -7.47 -11.08
CA PRO A 95 -3.21 -7.34 -12.53
C PRO A 95 -2.00 -7.94 -13.24
N LEU A 96 -0.84 -8.10 -12.58
CA LEU A 96 0.33 -8.75 -13.19
C LEU A 96 0.05 -10.22 -13.53
N ILE A 97 -0.86 -10.86 -12.79
CA ILE A 97 -1.20 -12.27 -12.95
C ILE A 97 -2.44 -12.41 -13.83
N PHE A 98 -3.48 -11.60 -13.58
CA PHE A 98 -4.76 -11.70 -14.29
C PHE A 98 -4.79 -11.00 -15.65
N PHE A 99 -3.99 -9.96 -15.84
CA PHE A 99 -3.94 -9.17 -17.08
C PHE A 99 -2.48 -8.97 -17.55
N PRO A 100 -1.75 -10.07 -17.84
CA PRO A 100 -0.36 -10.00 -18.27
C PRO A 100 -0.18 -9.20 -19.57
N GLU A 101 -1.16 -9.22 -20.47
CA GLU A 101 -1.17 -8.45 -21.72
C GLU A 101 -1.20 -6.92 -21.52
N VAL A 102 -1.72 -6.45 -20.37
CA VAL A 102 -1.68 -5.03 -20.01
C VAL A 102 -0.38 -4.69 -19.28
N SER A 103 0.22 -5.66 -18.61
CA SER A 103 1.38 -5.46 -17.71
C SER A 103 2.73 -5.67 -18.42
N PHE A 104 2.78 -6.57 -19.41
CA PHE A 104 3.98 -6.98 -20.13
C PHE A 104 3.83 -6.75 -21.64
N GLN A 105 4.94 -6.54 -22.32
CA GLN A 105 4.98 -6.47 -23.78
C GLN A 105 4.85 -7.89 -24.36
N SER A 106 4.09 -8.03 -25.44
CA SER A 106 3.61 -9.31 -26.00
C SER A 106 4.68 -10.29 -26.50
N ALA A 107 5.97 -9.94 -26.45
CA ALA A 107 7.07 -10.77 -26.93
C ALA A 107 8.30 -10.82 -25.99
N THR A 108 8.30 -10.06 -24.90
CA THR A 108 9.43 -10.00 -23.96
C THR A 108 8.92 -9.84 -22.53
N PRO A 109 9.67 -10.28 -21.51
CA PRO A 109 9.33 -9.99 -20.10
C PRO A 109 9.49 -8.49 -19.74
N ALA A 110 9.47 -7.59 -20.72
CA ALA A 110 9.55 -6.14 -20.53
C ALA A 110 8.20 -5.59 -20.04
N LEU A 111 8.24 -4.70 -19.05
CA LEU A 111 7.06 -4.09 -18.46
C LEU A 111 6.53 -2.94 -19.33
N THR A 112 5.21 -2.89 -19.49
CA THR A 112 4.52 -1.69 -19.99
C THR A 112 4.62 -0.55 -18.98
N LEU A 113 4.18 0.65 -19.36
CA LEU A 113 4.11 1.78 -18.42
C LEU A 113 3.24 1.42 -17.20
N THR A 114 2.10 0.74 -17.42
CA THR A 114 1.23 0.21 -16.37
C THR A 114 1.95 -0.79 -15.48
N GLY A 115 2.64 -1.77 -16.06
CA GLY A 115 3.42 -2.76 -15.31
C GLY A 115 4.51 -2.10 -14.44
N GLN A 116 5.19 -1.07 -14.96
CA GLN A 116 6.18 -0.30 -14.21
C GLN A 116 5.56 0.42 -13.01
N TYR A 117 4.37 1.01 -13.17
CA TYR A 117 3.66 1.64 -12.05
C TYR A 117 3.30 0.63 -10.96
N ILE A 118 2.83 -0.56 -11.34
CA ILE A 118 2.51 -1.63 -10.38
C ILE A 118 3.77 -2.06 -9.62
N ILE A 119 4.88 -2.33 -10.33
CA ILE A 119 6.13 -2.75 -9.68
C ILE A 119 6.69 -1.68 -8.74
N LYS A 120 6.50 -0.39 -9.06
CA LYS A 120 6.90 0.72 -8.17
C LYS A 120 6.16 0.73 -6.82
N ASN A 121 5.04 0.02 -6.67
CA ASN A 121 4.36 -0.13 -5.38
C ASN A 121 5.22 -0.85 -4.33
N LEU A 122 6.27 -1.58 -4.74
CA LEU A 122 7.28 -2.12 -3.82
C LEU A 122 7.93 -1.04 -2.96
N VAL A 123 8.10 0.17 -3.49
CA VAL A 123 8.64 1.31 -2.74
C VAL A 123 7.69 1.73 -1.63
N ILE A 124 6.38 1.74 -1.88
CA ILE A 124 5.37 2.05 -0.87
C ILE A 124 5.32 0.95 0.19
N ILE A 125 5.44 -0.33 -0.20
CA ILE A 125 5.54 -1.44 0.77
C ILE A 125 6.75 -1.26 1.68
N ALA A 126 7.94 -1.01 1.10
CA ALA A 126 9.15 -0.77 1.88
C ALA A 126 9.00 0.43 2.83
N ALA A 127 8.36 1.50 2.35
CA ALA A 127 8.08 2.67 3.15
C ALA A 127 7.11 2.37 4.31
N LEU A 128 6.05 1.60 4.06
CA LEU A 128 5.08 1.15 5.07
C LEU A 128 5.72 0.30 6.17
N ILE A 129 6.61 -0.62 5.79
CA ILE A 129 7.39 -1.44 6.74
C ILE A 129 8.32 -0.54 7.56
N THR A 130 8.96 0.44 6.93
CA THR A 130 9.88 1.37 7.60
C THR A 130 9.19 2.26 8.63
N VAL A 131 7.95 2.68 8.37
CA VAL A 131 7.17 3.50 9.31
C VAL A 131 6.40 2.68 10.34
N TYR A 132 6.53 1.35 10.31
CA TYR A 132 5.88 0.46 11.27
C TYR A 132 6.45 0.68 12.68
N PRO A 133 5.61 0.90 13.72
CA PRO A 133 6.10 1.16 15.07
C PRO A 133 6.84 -0.05 15.67
N ALA A 134 8.09 0.14 16.09
CA ALA A 134 8.97 -0.90 16.63
C ALA A 134 8.47 -1.60 17.91
N ASP A 135 7.50 -1.02 18.64
CA ASP A 135 6.89 -1.61 19.85
C ASP A 135 6.04 -2.87 19.57
N ALA A 136 6.16 -3.46 18.39
CA ALA A 136 5.44 -4.65 17.95
C ALA A 136 6.35 -5.82 17.58
N MET A 137 7.68 -5.68 17.70
CA MET A 137 8.55 -6.86 17.70
C MET A 137 8.57 -7.43 19.12
N PRO A 138 8.23 -8.72 19.32
CA PRO A 138 8.45 -9.37 20.61
C PRO A 138 9.92 -9.18 20.98
N LYS A 139 10.16 -8.68 22.20
CA LYS A 139 11.52 -8.59 22.74
C LYS A 139 12.11 -10.00 22.61
N GLN A 140 13.13 -10.17 21.78
CA GLN A 140 13.97 -11.35 21.92
C GLN A 140 14.55 -11.27 23.33
N GLU A 141 14.07 -12.13 24.21
CA GLU A 141 14.73 -12.39 25.49
C GLU A 141 16.12 -12.91 25.13
N THR A 142 17.10 -12.02 25.12
CA THR A 142 18.51 -12.40 25.23
C THR A 142 18.63 -13.16 26.54
N GLY A 143 18.56 -14.49 26.44
CA GLY A 143 18.81 -15.43 27.51
C GLY A 143 20.27 -15.35 27.94
N ALA A 144 20.61 -14.27 28.65
CA ALA A 144 21.74 -14.29 29.56
C ALA A 144 21.32 -15.10 30.79
N LYS A 145 21.32 -16.44 30.64
CA LYS A 145 21.49 -17.31 31.80
C LYS A 145 22.94 -17.14 32.28
N GLY A 146 23.16 -16.07 33.03
CA GLY A 146 24.15 -16.13 34.09
C GLY A 146 23.60 -17.02 35.20
N SER A 147 24.42 -17.96 35.68
CA SER A 147 24.56 -18.37 37.09
C SER A 147 25.38 -19.67 37.15
N PRO A 148 26.06 -20.00 38.27
CA PRO A 148 26.84 -19.17 39.20
C PRO A 148 28.25 -19.73 39.40
N ALA A 149 29.06 -19.00 40.18
CA ALA A 149 30.24 -19.53 40.84
C ALA A 149 29.92 -20.81 41.64
N ALA A 150 30.72 -21.87 41.40
CA ALA A 150 31.14 -22.88 42.38
C ALA A 150 32.34 -23.64 41.78
#